data_AF-A0AAU3PRI2-F1
#
_entry.id   AF-A0AAU3PRI2-F1
#
_cell.length_a   1.000
_cell.length_b   1.000
_cell.length_c   1.000
_cell.angle_alpha   90.00
_cell.angle_beta   90.00
_cell.angle_gamma   90.00
#
_symmetry.space_group_name_H-M   'P 1'
#
loop_
_entity.id
_entity.type
_entity.pdbx_description
1 polymer ?
#
loop_
_entity_poly.entity_id
_entity_poly.type
_entity_poly.pdbx_seq_one_letter_code
_entity_poly.pdbx_strand_id
1 'polypeptide(L)'
;MFDAHVHIFDPRFPLAENDGYLPGPFTIADYRKRMSRFDIRGGAVVSGSFQGTDQSYLKAALSELGEGWVGVTALDLEATDEEIVALDRAGVRALRFNVKRAAADITAMTLQALRAHDLVGWHVEVYIDGKMLTSLQPVISKLPAFSIDHLGMSDEGLPYLLDLVDRGARVKATGFGRVSMNVANTLRRIHAVNPEALMFGTDLPGTRAGRPFRDSDVDLICDVVGTDMFAVLEDNARHFYRLPLHRQADPTPTAPFHKPENPTLPIRRDDLPKPSDDTIPFPAIER
;
A
#
# COMPACT_ATOMS: atom_id res chain seq x y z
N MET A 1 -5.45 -5.51 -3.01
CA MET A 1 -4.93 -4.24 -2.44
C MET A 1 -4.27 -4.49 -1.09
N PHE A 2 -3.23 -3.72 -0.79
CA PHE A 2 -2.55 -3.68 0.50
C PHE A 2 -2.74 -2.30 1.14
N ASP A 3 -3.37 -2.23 2.31
CA ASP A 3 -3.55 -0.97 3.04
C ASP A 3 -2.32 -0.68 3.92
N ALA A 4 -1.35 0.06 3.41
CA ALA A 4 -0.08 0.32 4.11
C ALA A 4 -0.21 1.27 5.30
N HIS A 5 -1.40 1.73 5.69
CA HIS A 5 -1.55 2.60 6.85
C HIS A 5 -2.96 2.56 7.42
N VAL A 6 -3.16 1.79 8.48
CA VAL A 6 -4.40 1.82 9.25
C VAL A 6 -4.10 1.80 10.75
N HIS A 7 -4.91 2.51 11.52
CA HIS A 7 -4.90 2.47 12.97
C HIS A 7 -6.09 1.65 13.47
N ILE A 8 -5.86 0.77 14.44
CA ILE A 8 -6.92 0.02 15.13
C ILE A 8 -6.96 0.49 16.58
N PHE A 9 -8.12 0.96 17.02
CA PHE A 9 -8.39 1.37 18.40
C PHE A 9 -9.39 0.42 19.02
N ASP A 10 -8.86 -0.66 19.59
CA ASP A 10 -9.64 -1.71 20.21
C ASP A 10 -9.93 -1.36 21.69
N PRO A 11 -11.21 -1.27 22.10
CA PRO A 11 -11.60 -0.96 23.47
C PRO A 11 -11.02 -1.89 24.55
N ARG A 12 -10.57 -3.10 24.18
CA ARG A 12 -9.93 -4.05 25.10
C ARG A 12 -8.59 -3.53 25.64
N PHE A 13 -7.96 -2.59 24.95
CA PHE A 13 -6.65 -2.06 25.26
C PHE A 13 -6.75 -0.56 25.59
N PRO A 14 -6.24 -0.12 26.75
CA PRO A 14 -6.37 1.27 27.16
C PRO A 14 -5.53 2.20 26.26
N LEU A 15 -6.07 3.38 26.02
CA LEU A 15 -5.38 4.44 25.28
C LEU A 15 -4.98 5.57 26.24
N ALA A 16 -3.81 6.15 26.01
CA ALA A 16 -3.36 7.35 26.67
C ALA A 16 -3.85 8.58 25.89
N GLU A 17 -4.44 9.54 26.59
CA GLU A 17 -4.74 10.85 26.02
C GLU A 17 -3.46 11.50 25.54
N ASN A 18 -3.53 12.15 24.39
CA ASN A 18 -2.40 12.86 23.81
C ASN A 18 -2.86 14.24 23.35
N ASP A 19 -2.21 15.31 23.81
CA ASP A 19 -2.56 16.71 23.54
C ASP A 19 -4.07 17.02 23.61
N GLY A 20 -4.78 16.60 24.66
CA GLY A 20 -6.22 16.90 24.80
C GLY A 20 -7.13 16.09 23.89
N TYR A 21 -6.62 15.04 23.23
CA TYR A 21 -7.40 14.22 22.30
C TYR A 21 -7.20 12.74 22.59
N LEU A 22 -8.33 12.03 22.68
CA LEU A 22 -8.43 10.58 22.76
C LEU A 22 -9.37 10.11 21.64
N PRO A 23 -8.94 9.22 20.73
CA PRO A 23 -9.81 8.76 19.67
C PRO A 23 -10.93 7.87 20.22
N GLY A 24 -12.08 7.91 19.55
CA GLY A 24 -13.10 6.89 19.73
C GLY A 24 -12.63 5.51 19.23
N PRO A 25 -13.36 4.44 19.59
CA PRO A 25 -13.00 3.10 19.16
C PRO A 25 -13.12 2.95 17.64
N PHE A 26 -12.23 2.14 17.08
CA PHE A 26 -12.24 1.75 15.67
C PHE A 26 -11.64 0.35 15.56
N THR A 27 -12.52 -0.64 15.52
CA THR A 27 -12.16 -2.05 15.60
C THR A 27 -11.83 -2.64 14.22
N ILE A 28 -11.28 -3.86 14.19
CA ILE A 28 -11.10 -4.62 12.95
C ILE A 28 -12.45 -4.85 12.24
N ALA A 29 -13.52 -5.05 12.98
CA ALA A 29 -14.86 -5.19 12.42
C ALA A 29 -15.33 -3.89 11.73
N ASP A 30 -15.07 -2.74 12.35
CA ASP A 30 -15.37 -1.43 11.76
C ASP A 30 -14.55 -1.19 10.48
N TYR A 31 -13.27 -1.55 10.51
CA TYR A 31 -12.40 -1.48 9.35
C TYR A 31 -12.90 -2.38 8.20
N ARG A 32 -13.15 -3.67 8.47
CA ARG A 32 -13.68 -4.63 7.48
C ARG A 32 -15.00 -4.14 6.89
N LYS A 33 -15.88 -3.57 7.71
CA LYS A 33 -17.13 -2.96 7.23
C LYS A 33 -16.88 -1.76 6.33
N ARG A 34 -16.01 -0.83 6.75
CA ARG A 34 -15.65 0.39 5.98
C ARG A 34 -15.01 0.06 4.64
N MET A 35 -14.22 -1.01 4.59
CA MET A 35 -13.46 -1.42 3.39
C MET A 35 -14.12 -2.56 2.62
N SER A 36 -15.35 -2.95 2.95
CA SER A 36 -16.06 -4.11 2.35
C SER A 36 -16.23 -4.08 0.82
N ARG A 37 -16.10 -2.91 0.19
CA ARG A 37 -16.14 -2.75 -1.27
C ARG A 37 -14.78 -2.96 -1.96
N PHE A 38 -13.70 -2.97 -1.19
CA PHE A 38 -12.34 -3.14 -1.67
C PHE A 38 -11.85 -4.54 -1.34
N ASP A 39 -11.07 -5.12 -2.25
CA ASP A 39 -10.44 -6.41 -2.02
C ASP A 39 -9.12 -6.23 -1.25
N ILE A 40 -9.23 -5.99 0.06
CA ILE A 40 -8.10 -5.85 0.97
C ILE A 40 -7.54 -7.24 1.28
N ARG A 41 -6.29 -7.48 0.89
CA ARG A 41 -5.58 -8.77 1.04
C ARG A 41 -4.40 -8.70 2.02
N GLY A 42 -4.30 -7.59 2.75
CA GLY A 42 -3.22 -7.30 3.66
C GLY A 42 -3.15 -5.82 3.99
N GLY A 43 -2.26 -5.48 4.92
CA GLY A 43 -2.04 -4.11 5.31
C GLY A 43 -1.07 -3.98 6.47
N ALA A 44 -0.82 -2.73 6.87
CA ALA A 44 0.03 -2.39 7.99
C ALA A 44 -0.82 -1.74 9.09
N VAL A 45 -0.92 -2.41 10.25
CA VAL A 45 -1.48 -1.82 11.46
C VAL A 45 -0.40 -0.98 12.12
N VAL A 46 -0.61 0.33 12.11
CA VAL A 46 0.36 1.32 12.57
C VAL A 46 0.02 1.77 13.99
N SER A 47 0.99 1.72 14.90
CA SER A 47 0.82 2.26 16.26
C SER A 47 0.55 3.76 16.23
N GLY A 48 -0.61 4.15 16.75
CA GLY A 48 -0.96 5.53 17.02
C GLY A 48 -0.23 6.06 18.25
N SER A 49 -0.10 7.39 18.35
CA SER A 49 0.52 8.02 19.53
C SER A 49 -0.18 7.71 20.86
N PHE A 50 -1.46 7.32 20.81
CA PHE A 50 -2.29 7.00 21.97
C PHE A 50 -1.98 5.64 22.59
N GLN A 51 -1.28 4.77 21.85
CA GLN A 51 -0.90 3.43 22.29
C GLN A 51 0.49 3.41 22.95
N GLY A 52 1.24 4.52 22.87
CA GLY A 52 2.59 4.59 23.41
C GLY A 52 3.46 3.45 22.89
N THR A 53 4.08 2.73 23.81
CA THR A 53 4.93 1.56 23.56
C THR A 53 4.23 0.24 23.88
N ASP A 54 2.90 0.23 24.09
CA ASP A 54 2.16 -1.02 24.30
C ASP A 54 2.12 -1.85 23.02
N GLN A 55 2.60 -3.09 23.11
CA GLN A 55 2.65 -4.04 22.01
C GLN A 55 1.52 -5.07 22.06
N SER A 56 0.75 -5.13 23.15
CA SER A 56 -0.25 -6.16 23.39
C SER A 56 -1.42 -6.06 22.40
N TYR A 57 -1.92 -4.84 22.18
CA TYR A 57 -2.98 -4.57 21.20
C TYR A 57 -2.53 -4.93 19.77
N LEU A 58 -1.28 -4.60 19.41
CA LEU A 58 -0.76 -4.82 18.07
C LEU A 58 -0.66 -6.31 17.78
N LYS A 59 -0.09 -7.08 18.72
CA LYS A 59 -0.03 -8.56 18.61
C LYS A 59 -1.43 -9.17 18.49
N ALA A 60 -2.40 -8.68 19.28
CA ALA A 60 -3.78 -9.15 19.20
C ALA A 60 -4.41 -8.83 17.83
N ALA A 61 -4.20 -7.61 17.31
CA ALA A 61 -4.71 -7.20 16.02
C ALA A 61 -4.14 -8.04 14.86
N LEU A 62 -2.82 -8.28 14.85
CA LEU A 62 -2.17 -9.09 13.81
C LEU A 62 -2.62 -10.54 13.86
N SER A 63 -2.79 -11.11 15.05
CA SER A 63 -3.34 -12.46 15.22
C SER A 63 -4.76 -12.59 14.65
N GLU A 64 -5.61 -11.58 14.86
CA GLU A 64 -7.01 -11.58 14.39
C GLU A 64 -7.15 -11.25 12.89
N LEU A 65 -6.26 -10.43 12.34
CA LEU A 65 -6.24 -10.05 10.93
C LEU A 65 -5.66 -11.17 10.04
N GLY A 66 -4.66 -11.90 10.55
CA GLY A 66 -4.07 -13.06 9.90
C GLY A 66 -3.01 -12.73 8.86
N GLU A 67 -2.80 -13.67 7.93
CA GLU A 67 -1.76 -13.56 6.91
C GLU A 67 -1.93 -12.31 6.02
N GLY A 68 -0.80 -11.72 5.60
CA GLY A 68 -0.78 -10.50 4.79
C GLY A 68 -0.85 -9.21 5.61
N TRP A 69 -1.07 -9.30 6.93
CA TRP A 69 -1.04 -8.15 7.82
C TRP A 69 0.25 -8.07 8.61
N VAL A 70 0.78 -6.86 8.75
CA VAL A 70 2.02 -6.57 9.47
C VAL A 70 1.82 -5.42 10.45
N GLY A 71 2.68 -5.38 11.47
CA GLY A 71 2.70 -4.31 12.46
C GLY A 71 3.79 -3.28 12.20
N VAL A 72 3.49 -2.04 12.54
CA VAL A 72 4.46 -0.94 12.63
C VAL A 72 4.34 -0.34 14.01
N THR A 73 5.42 -0.31 14.77
CA THR A 73 5.35 0.03 16.20
C THR A 73 6.29 1.14 16.64
N ALA A 74 5.87 1.90 17.64
CA ALA A 74 6.81 2.67 18.44
C ALA A 74 7.31 1.77 19.58
N LEU A 75 8.61 1.72 19.77
CA LEU A 75 9.26 0.86 20.74
C LEU A 75 10.08 1.70 21.72
N ASP A 76 10.16 1.26 22.97
CA ASP A 76 11.03 1.88 23.95
C ASP A 76 12.49 1.82 23.47
N LEU A 77 13.26 2.90 23.65
CA LEU A 77 14.65 2.99 23.20
C LEU A 77 15.55 1.92 23.85
N GLU A 78 15.19 1.48 25.06
CA GLU A 78 15.90 0.46 25.82
C GLU A 78 15.40 -0.97 25.54
N ALA A 79 14.47 -1.14 24.59
CA ALA A 79 13.97 -2.47 24.25
C ALA A 79 15.10 -3.41 23.83
N THR A 80 14.99 -4.68 24.22
CA THR A 80 16.05 -5.67 23.98
C THR A 80 15.95 -6.31 22.59
N ASP A 81 17.03 -6.95 22.17
CA ASP A 81 17.07 -7.68 20.90
C ASP A 81 16.05 -8.83 20.89
N GLU A 82 15.84 -9.49 22.03
CA GLU A 82 14.82 -10.54 22.21
C GLU A 82 13.40 -9.98 22.01
N GLU A 83 13.13 -8.78 22.49
CA GLU A 83 11.83 -8.12 22.30
C GLU A 83 11.59 -7.80 20.82
N ILE A 84 12.62 -7.27 20.12
CA ILE A 84 12.56 -7.00 18.67
C ILE A 84 12.30 -8.30 17.89
N VAL A 85 13.05 -9.36 18.18
CA VAL A 85 12.88 -10.66 17.53
C VAL A 85 11.50 -11.27 17.83
N ALA A 86 11.00 -11.13 19.05
CA ALA A 86 9.67 -11.60 19.43
C ALA A 86 8.56 -10.85 18.68
N LEU A 87 8.70 -9.53 18.49
CA LEU A 87 7.78 -8.72 17.71
C LEU A 87 7.84 -9.07 16.21
N ASP A 88 9.03 -9.34 15.69
CA ASP A 88 9.19 -9.75 14.28
C ASP A 88 8.47 -11.07 14.00
N ARG A 89 8.59 -12.05 14.91
CA ARG A 89 7.84 -13.32 14.85
C ARG A 89 6.33 -13.12 14.94
N ALA A 90 5.88 -12.06 15.62
CA ALA A 90 4.46 -11.70 15.69
C ALA A 90 3.97 -10.94 14.44
N GLY A 91 4.83 -10.67 13.45
CA GLY A 91 4.48 -10.00 12.20
C GLY A 91 4.79 -8.50 12.16
N VAL A 92 5.48 -7.95 13.15
CA VAL A 92 5.96 -6.56 13.09
C VAL A 92 7.10 -6.47 12.08
N ARG A 93 7.12 -5.40 11.28
CA ARG A 93 8.11 -5.22 10.20
C ARG A 93 8.83 -3.88 10.23
N ALA A 94 8.39 -2.96 11.09
CA ALA A 94 8.91 -1.59 11.08
C ALA A 94 8.74 -0.87 12.41
N LEU A 95 9.64 0.11 12.62
CA LEU A 95 9.54 1.11 13.68
C LEU A 95 8.80 2.34 13.17
N ARG A 96 8.03 3.00 14.03
CA ARG A 96 7.37 4.27 13.74
C ARG A 96 8.04 5.41 14.50
N PHE A 97 8.59 6.37 13.76
CA PHE A 97 9.22 7.56 14.32
C PHE A 97 8.31 8.78 14.11
N ASN A 98 7.83 9.35 15.22
CA ASN A 98 7.09 10.60 15.21
C ASN A 98 8.02 11.77 15.54
N VAL A 99 8.64 12.35 14.51
CA VAL A 99 9.74 13.30 14.69
C VAL A 99 9.26 14.72 14.97
N LYS A 100 7.94 14.99 14.89
CA LYS A 100 7.37 16.24 15.43
C LYS A 100 7.72 16.45 16.92
N ARG A 101 8.06 15.37 17.63
CA ARG A 101 8.29 15.36 19.09
C ARG A 101 9.65 14.85 19.51
N ALA A 102 10.47 14.35 18.58
CA ALA A 102 11.65 13.55 18.91
C ALA A 102 12.99 14.29 18.79
N ALA A 103 12.99 15.63 18.77
CA ALA A 103 14.21 16.42 18.67
C ALA A 103 15.24 16.13 19.79
N ALA A 104 14.80 15.57 20.93
CA ALA A 104 15.67 15.23 22.05
C ALA A 104 16.49 13.93 21.85
N ASP A 105 15.98 12.94 21.11
CA ASP A 105 16.53 11.56 21.14
C ASP A 105 16.89 10.98 19.76
N ILE A 106 17.06 11.84 18.76
CA ILE A 106 17.34 11.48 17.36
C ILE A 106 18.47 10.44 17.22
N THR A 107 19.56 10.59 17.98
CA THR A 107 20.70 9.67 17.95
C THR A 107 20.31 8.27 18.41
N ALA A 108 19.61 8.17 19.55
CA ALA A 108 19.18 6.89 20.10
C ALA A 108 18.17 6.20 19.17
N MET A 109 17.24 6.96 18.58
CA MET A 109 16.32 6.43 17.57
C MET A 109 17.05 5.90 16.33
N THR A 110 18.07 6.62 15.86
CA THR A 110 18.88 6.17 14.71
C THR A 110 19.61 4.87 15.03
N LEU A 111 20.19 4.74 16.25
CA LEU A 111 20.84 3.51 16.70
C LEU A 111 19.85 2.36 16.82
N GLN A 112 18.66 2.60 17.38
CA GLN A 112 17.60 1.59 17.46
C GLN A 112 17.16 1.12 16.08
N ALA A 113 17.02 2.04 15.11
CA ALA A 113 16.67 1.71 13.74
C ALA A 113 17.73 0.85 13.04
N LEU A 114 19.01 1.22 13.16
CA LEU A 114 20.12 0.43 12.61
C LEU A 114 20.14 -0.97 13.24
N ARG A 115 20.02 -1.06 14.57
CA ARG A 115 19.98 -2.34 15.29
C ARG A 115 18.80 -3.21 14.86
N ALA A 116 17.60 -2.66 14.77
CA ALA A 116 16.41 -3.42 14.34
C ALA A 116 16.52 -3.87 12.87
N HIS A 117 17.14 -3.06 12.01
CA HIS A 117 17.43 -3.43 10.64
C HIS A 117 18.43 -4.59 10.56
N ASP A 118 19.53 -4.51 11.30
CA ASP A 118 20.56 -5.56 11.29
C ASP A 118 20.04 -6.88 11.86
N LEU A 119 19.18 -6.84 12.88
CA LEU A 119 18.62 -8.04 13.52
C LEU A 119 17.55 -8.75 12.68
N VAL A 120 16.59 -7.98 12.12
CA VAL A 120 15.34 -8.53 11.55
C VAL A 120 14.89 -7.82 10.27
N GLY A 121 15.75 -6.95 9.71
CA GLY A 121 15.51 -6.24 8.46
C GLY A 121 14.50 -5.10 8.57
N TRP A 122 14.08 -4.68 9.77
CA TRP A 122 13.05 -3.66 9.93
C TRP A 122 13.39 -2.34 9.20
N HIS A 123 12.36 -1.69 8.67
CA HIS A 123 12.46 -0.33 8.15
C HIS A 123 11.85 0.67 9.13
N VAL A 124 11.97 1.96 8.83
CA VAL A 124 11.41 3.03 9.66
C VAL A 124 10.31 3.79 8.91
N GLU A 125 9.16 3.96 9.53
CA GLU A 125 8.12 4.87 9.07
C GLU A 125 8.24 6.21 9.77
N VAL A 126 8.47 7.26 8.98
CA VAL A 126 8.73 8.61 9.49
C VAL A 126 7.48 9.46 9.31
N TYR A 127 6.85 9.80 10.43
CA TYR A 127 5.82 10.82 10.50
C TYR A 127 6.45 12.16 10.86
N ILE A 128 6.36 13.13 9.95
CA ILE A 128 7.05 14.41 10.05
C ILE A 128 6.18 15.54 9.49
N ASP A 129 6.28 16.73 10.08
CA ASP A 129 5.85 17.96 9.43
C ASP A 129 6.79 18.26 8.25
N GLY A 130 6.23 18.46 7.05
CA GLY A 130 7.01 18.71 5.84
C GLY A 130 8.01 19.87 5.95
N LYS A 131 7.74 20.86 6.82
CA LYS A 131 8.66 21.96 7.10
C LYS A 131 9.95 21.54 7.79
N MET A 132 9.93 20.41 8.49
CA MET A 132 11.09 19.88 9.21
C MET A 132 11.91 18.90 8.37
N LEU A 133 11.43 18.52 7.18
CA LEU A 133 12.04 17.46 6.36
C LEU A 133 13.49 17.80 6.01
N THR A 134 13.74 19.06 5.66
CA THR A 134 15.09 19.56 5.37
C THR A 134 16.03 19.45 6.57
N SER A 135 15.56 19.78 7.78
CA SER A 135 16.39 19.76 8.99
C SER A 135 16.74 18.34 9.45
N LEU A 136 15.92 17.35 9.11
CA LEU A 136 16.15 15.95 9.48
C LEU A 136 16.86 15.13 8.42
N GLN A 137 17.20 15.73 7.27
CA GLN A 137 17.93 15.07 6.19
C GLN A 137 19.16 14.28 6.67
N PRO A 138 20.04 14.81 7.55
CA PRO A 138 21.25 14.08 7.99
C PRO A 138 20.95 12.81 8.81
N VAL A 139 19.74 12.70 9.34
CA VAL A 139 19.26 11.56 10.13
C VAL A 139 18.64 10.54 9.21
N ILE A 140 17.69 10.99 8.38
CA ILE A 140 16.96 10.14 7.44
C ILE A 140 17.94 9.47 6.47
N SER A 141 18.98 10.18 6.03
CA SER A 141 20.02 9.63 5.15
C SER A 141 20.86 8.51 5.78
N LYS A 142 20.80 8.32 7.10
CA LYS A 142 21.49 7.24 7.82
C LYS A 142 20.61 6.02 8.04
N LEU A 143 19.31 6.13 7.80
CA LEU A 143 18.39 5.02 7.96
C LEU A 143 18.56 4.04 6.79
N PRO A 144 18.64 2.73 7.06
CA PRO A 144 18.92 1.73 6.02
C PRO A 144 17.75 1.54 5.06
N ALA A 145 16.52 1.65 5.57
CA ALA A 145 15.29 1.64 4.79
C ALA A 145 14.22 2.46 5.54
N PHE A 146 13.49 3.31 4.82
CA PHE A 146 12.46 4.14 5.42
C PHE A 146 11.33 4.52 4.46
N SER A 147 10.18 4.87 5.03
CA SER A 147 9.07 5.49 4.33
C SER A 147 8.67 6.81 4.96
N ILE A 148 8.20 7.75 4.13
CA ILE A 148 7.63 9.01 4.58
C ILE A 148 6.10 8.90 4.58
N ASP A 149 5.47 9.23 5.72
CA ASP A 149 4.02 9.22 5.85
C ASP A 149 3.37 10.40 5.12
N HIS A 150 2.15 10.19 4.62
CA HIS A 150 1.24 11.23 4.11
C HIS A 150 1.86 12.21 3.12
N LEU A 151 2.59 11.71 2.12
CA LEU A 151 3.25 12.52 1.08
C LEU A 151 4.20 13.61 1.62
N GLY A 152 4.71 13.48 2.85
CA GLY A 152 5.55 14.51 3.48
C GLY A 152 4.81 15.79 3.87
N MET A 153 3.47 15.76 3.91
CA MET A 153 2.54 16.78 4.46
C MET A 153 2.54 18.21 3.90
N SER A 154 3.61 18.70 3.25
CA SER A 154 3.71 20.07 2.73
C SER A 154 4.36 20.15 1.34
N ASP A 155 3.87 21.05 0.48
CA ASP A 155 4.48 21.38 -0.82
C ASP A 155 5.90 21.95 -0.66
N GLU A 156 6.19 22.64 0.44
CA GLU A 156 7.52 23.20 0.73
C GLU A 156 8.58 22.09 0.86
N GLY A 157 8.21 20.94 1.40
CA GLY A 157 9.09 19.78 1.56
C GLY A 157 9.26 18.95 0.29
N LEU A 158 8.46 19.19 -0.75
CA LEU A 158 8.39 18.32 -1.92
C LEU A 158 9.74 18.17 -2.66
N PRO A 159 10.55 19.21 -2.92
CA PRO A 159 11.86 19.03 -3.55
C PRO A 159 12.78 18.07 -2.79
N TYR A 160 12.76 18.15 -1.46
CA TYR A 160 13.55 17.26 -0.60
C TYR A 160 12.99 15.84 -0.57
N LEU A 161 11.67 15.70 -0.52
CA LEU A 161 11.03 14.40 -0.63
C LEU A 161 11.42 13.69 -1.93
N LEU A 162 11.48 14.42 -3.05
CA LEU A 162 11.90 13.85 -4.33
C LEU A 162 13.38 13.41 -4.34
N ASP A 163 14.29 14.15 -3.70
CA ASP A 163 15.70 13.69 -3.52
C ASP A 163 15.78 12.41 -2.67
N LEU A 164 14.94 12.28 -1.63
CA LEU A 164 14.88 11.05 -0.84
C LEU A 164 14.32 9.88 -1.67
N VAL A 165 13.29 10.13 -2.48
CA VAL A 165 12.67 9.12 -3.36
C VAL A 165 13.65 8.63 -4.43
N ASP A 166 14.44 9.54 -5.00
CA ASP A 166 15.52 9.22 -5.96
C ASP A 166 16.56 8.28 -5.33
N ARG A 167 16.78 8.41 -4.01
CA ARG A 167 17.68 7.55 -3.21
C ARG A 167 17.01 6.28 -2.67
N GLY A 168 15.76 6.00 -3.08
CA GLY A 168 15.05 4.77 -2.72
C GLY A 168 14.08 4.87 -1.55
N ALA A 169 13.78 6.07 -1.04
CA ALA A 169 12.74 6.25 -0.03
C ALA A 169 11.37 5.83 -0.56
N ARG A 170 10.58 5.15 0.28
CA ARG A 170 9.16 4.92 0.00
C ARG A 170 8.31 6.07 0.52
N VAL A 171 7.13 6.26 -0.04
CA VAL A 171 6.19 7.30 0.34
C VAL A 171 4.78 6.73 0.41
N LYS A 172 4.11 6.97 1.53
CA LYS A 172 2.73 6.55 1.73
C LYS A 172 1.77 7.55 1.08
N ALA A 173 1.02 7.08 0.09
CA ALA A 173 -0.07 7.79 -0.59
C ALA A 173 -1.33 7.77 0.29
N THR A 174 -1.25 8.44 1.45
CA THR A 174 -2.28 8.42 2.48
C THR A 174 -2.57 9.83 3.03
N GLY A 175 -3.60 9.97 3.85
CA GLY A 175 -3.81 11.21 4.63
C GLY A 175 -4.12 12.45 3.80
N PHE A 176 -4.74 12.32 2.63
CA PHE A 176 -5.02 13.44 1.72
C PHE A 176 -5.88 14.55 2.34
N GLY A 177 -6.65 14.24 3.39
CA GLY A 177 -7.40 15.23 4.19
C GLY A 177 -6.60 15.93 5.29
N ARG A 178 -5.30 15.66 5.41
CA ARG A 178 -4.37 16.29 6.38
C ARG A 178 -3.42 17.29 5.72
N VAL A 179 -3.27 17.21 4.40
CA VAL A 179 -2.23 17.94 3.68
C VAL A 179 -2.80 19.19 3.03
N SER A 180 -1.99 20.24 2.97
CA SER A 180 -2.30 21.47 2.25
C SER A 180 -1.46 21.53 0.98
N MET A 181 -1.70 20.60 0.04
CA MET A 181 -0.95 20.50 -1.21
C MET A 181 -1.82 20.00 -2.38
N ASN A 182 -1.31 20.17 -3.60
CA ASN A 182 -1.90 19.53 -4.77
C ASN A 182 -1.52 18.04 -4.83
N VAL A 183 -2.33 17.20 -4.20
CA VAL A 183 -2.13 15.74 -4.10
C VAL A 183 -1.87 15.09 -5.46
N ALA A 184 -2.67 15.40 -6.48
CA ALA A 184 -2.54 14.80 -7.81
C ALA A 184 -1.16 15.10 -8.44
N ASN A 185 -0.71 16.35 -8.32
CA ASN A 185 0.60 16.76 -8.82
C ASN A 185 1.74 16.12 -8.01
N THR A 186 1.60 16.06 -6.68
CA THR A 186 2.60 15.44 -5.81
C THR A 186 2.78 13.95 -6.11
N LEU A 187 1.67 13.20 -6.22
CA LEU A 187 1.69 11.79 -6.63
C LEU A 187 2.40 11.61 -7.97
N ARG A 188 2.05 12.42 -8.98
CA ARG A 188 2.67 12.36 -10.31
C ARG A 188 4.17 12.59 -10.25
N ARG A 189 4.62 13.57 -9.47
CA ARG A 189 6.04 13.92 -9.34
C ARG A 189 6.84 12.83 -8.62
N ILE A 190 6.30 12.25 -7.54
CA ILE A 190 6.95 11.15 -6.83
C ILE A 190 7.05 9.93 -7.75
N HIS A 191 5.95 9.55 -8.39
CA HIS A 191 5.89 8.43 -9.31
C HIS A 191 6.87 8.58 -10.49
N ALA A 192 7.01 9.79 -11.02
CA ALA A 192 7.94 10.08 -12.11
C ALA A 192 9.42 9.96 -11.70
N VAL A 193 9.76 10.16 -10.43
CA VAL A 193 11.12 9.94 -9.92
C VAL A 193 11.37 8.45 -9.70
N ASN A 194 10.44 7.76 -9.04
CA ASN A 194 10.55 6.33 -8.79
C ASN A 194 9.14 5.69 -8.71
N PRO A 195 8.74 4.85 -9.68
CA PRO A 195 7.41 4.23 -9.69
C PRO A 195 7.18 3.25 -8.54
N GLU A 196 8.26 2.72 -7.94
CA GLU A 196 8.17 1.82 -6.79
C GLU A 196 7.98 2.58 -5.45
N ALA A 197 8.09 3.91 -5.44
CA ALA A 197 8.10 4.67 -4.20
C ALA A 197 6.72 4.75 -3.53
N LEU A 198 5.65 4.85 -4.32
CA LEU A 198 4.30 5.08 -3.77
C LEU A 198 3.69 3.79 -3.23
N MET A 199 3.13 3.87 -2.03
CA MET A 199 2.37 2.80 -1.37
C MET A 199 1.02 3.34 -0.90
N PHE A 200 -0.08 2.73 -1.35
CA PHE A 200 -1.43 3.07 -0.91
C PHE A 200 -1.64 2.77 0.58
N GLY A 201 -2.47 3.59 1.22
CA GLY A 201 -3.09 3.27 2.50
C GLY A 201 -4.22 4.25 2.84
N THR A 202 -5.05 3.89 3.81
CA THR A 202 -6.26 4.65 4.10
C THR A 202 -6.05 5.72 5.16
N ASP A 203 -5.11 5.52 6.08
CA ASP A 203 -5.00 6.28 7.33
C ASP A 203 -6.30 6.27 8.15
N LEU A 204 -7.14 5.24 8.00
CA LEU A 204 -8.35 5.10 8.81
C LEU A 204 -8.01 4.91 10.30
N PRO A 205 -8.82 5.47 11.22
CA PRO A 205 -10.06 6.22 10.98
C PRO A 205 -9.85 7.72 10.68
N GLY A 206 -8.61 8.18 10.47
CA GLY A 206 -8.31 9.57 10.14
C GLY A 206 -8.29 10.49 11.36
N THR A 207 -7.76 10.02 12.50
CA THR A 207 -7.75 10.82 13.75
C THR A 207 -7.08 12.18 13.55
N ARG A 208 -7.80 13.27 13.82
CA ARG A 208 -7.35 14.66 13.61
C ARG A 208 -7.17 15.08 12.14
N ALA A 209 -7.57 14.27 11.16
CA ALA A 209 -7.60 14.73 9.77
C ALA A 209 -8.77 15.70 9.56
N GLY A 210 -8.58 16.74 8.75
CA GLY A 210 -9.69 17.63 8.37
C GLY A 210 -10.76 16.90 7.56
N ARG A 211 -10.37 15.80 6.90
CA ARG A 211 -11.26 14.89 6.18
C ARG A 211 -10.71 13.45 6.27
N PRO A 212 -11.54 12.45 6.61
CA PRO A 212 -11.13 11.04 6.56
C PRO A 212 -11.03 10.52 5.12
N PHE A 213 -10.47 9.32 4.98
CA PHE A 213 -10.37 8.59 3.71
C PHE A 213 -11.71 8.48 2.98
N ARG A 214 -11.68 8.79 1.68
CA ARG A 214 -12.80 8.62 0.75
C ARG A 214 -12.41 7.65 -0.35
N ASP A 215 -13.39 6.93 -0.88
CA ASP A 215 -13.17 5.96 -1.96
C ASP A 215 -12.60 6.65 -3.21
N SER A 216 -12.99 7.91 -3.46
CA SER A 216 -12.42 8.76 -4.53
C SER A 216 -10.92 9.05 -4.39
N ASP A 217 -10.33 8.84 -3.22
CA ASP A 217 -8.88 8.94 -3.04
C ASP A 217 -8.15 7.79 -3.77
N VAL A 218 -8.79 6.62 -3.91
CA VAL A 218 -8.29 5.49 -4.73
C VAL A 218 -8.39 5.81 -6.20
N ASP A 219 -9.53 6.36 -6.64
CA ASP A 219 -9.74 6.77 -8.04
C ASP A 219 -8.67 7.80 -8.45
N LEU A 220 -8.40 8.79 -7.58
CA LEU A 220 -7.36 9.78 -7.80
C LEU A 220 -5.96 9.15 -7.99
N ILE A 221 -5.61 8.16 -7.15
CA ILE A 221 -4.32 7.46 -7.29
C ILE A 221 -4.27 6.75 -8.64
N CYS A 222 -5.32 5.99 -9.00
CA CYS A 222 -5.40 5.24 -10.24
C CYS A 222 -5.29 6.15 -11.48
N ASP A 223 -6.03 7.26 -11.48
CA ASP A 223 -6.01 8.25 -12.57
C ASP A 223 -4.63 8.89 -12.75
N VAL A 224 -3.87 9.07 -11.66
CA VAL A 224 -2.54 9.71 -11.71
C VAL A 224 -1.45 8.74 -12.16
N VAL A 225 -1.45 7.51 -11.64
CA VAL A 225 -0.36 6.52 -11.90
C VAL A 225 -0.65 5.62 -13.10
N GLY A 226 -1.89 5.57 -13.57
CA GLY A 226 -2.29 4.83 -14.77
C GLY A 226 -2.07 3.32 -14.61
N THR A 227 -1.33 2.72 -15.54
CA THR A 227 -1.11 1.26 -15.59
C THR A 227 -0.37 0.71 -14.39
N ASP A 228 0.38 1.57 -13.67
CA ASP A 228 1.16 1.18 -12.49
C ASP A 228 0.31 1.10 -11.21
N MET A 229 -1.03 1.25 -11.35
CA MET A 229 -1.96 1.23 -10.21
C MET A 229 -1.83 -0.04 -9.35
N PHE A 230 -1.59 -1.20 -9.95
CA PHE A 230 -1.47 -2.45 -9.19
C PHE A 230 -0.21 -2.47 -8.32
N ALA A 231 0.89 -1.91 -8.81
CA ALA A 231 2.12 -1.77 -8.04
C ALA A 231 1.91 -0.83 -6.84
N VAL A 232 1.28 0.32 -7.07
CA VAL A 232 1.02 1.34 -6.04
C VAL A 232 -0.01 0.90 -5.01
N LEU A 233 -1.05 0.18 -5.44
CA LEU A 233 -2.13 -0.30 -4.58
C LEU A 233 -1.76 -1.60 -3.81
N GLU A 234 -0.68 -2.29 -4.18
CA GLU A 234 -0.33 -3.57 -3.57
C GLU A 234 1.17 -3.92 -3.57
N ASP A 235 1.78 -4.12 -4.75
CA ASP A 235 3.09 -4.80 -4.84
C ASP A 235 4.24 -4.03 -4.18
N ASN A 236 4.27 -2.70 -4.34
CA ASN A 236 5.29 -1.85 -3.72
C ASN A 236 5.30 -2.01 -2.20
N ALA A 237 4.10 -2.04 -1.60
CA ALA A 237 3.96 -2.22 -0.16
C ALA A 237 4.34 -3.64 0.27
N ARG A 238 3.85 -4.68 -0.43
CA ARG A 238 4.22 -6.07 -0.12
C ARG A 238 5.73 -6.28 -0.15
N HIS A 239 6.40 -5.76 -1.17
CA HIS A 239 7.86 -5.82 -1.28
C HIS A 239 8.53 -5.09 -0.10
N PHE A 240 8.10 -3.87 0.21
CA PHE A 240 8.69 -3.08 1.29
C PHE A 240 8.51 -3.68 2.69
N TYR A 241 7.37 -4.31 2.96
CA TYR A 241 7.09 -5.04 4.21
C TYR A 241 7.61 -6.48 4.21
N ARG A 242 8.36 -6.90 3.17
CA ARG A 242 8.95 -8.25 3.04
C ARG A 242 7.90 -9.37 3.08
N LEU A 243 6.78 -9.15 2.40
CA LEU A 243 5.74 -10.13 2.20
C LEU A 243 5.82 -10.74 0.80
N PRO A 244 5.38 -12.00 0.61
CA PRO A 244 5.30 -12.58 -0.71
C PRO A 244 4.37 -11.74 -1.60
N LEU A 245 4.78 -11.55 -2.85
CA LEU A 245 3.92 -10.99 -3.88
C LEU A 245 2.76 -11.95 -4.14
N HIS A 246 1.57 -11.39 -4.27
CA HIS A 246 0.42 -12.18 -4.66
C HIS A 246 0.48 -12.35 -6.18
N ARG A 247 0.99 -13.49 -6.68
CA ARG A 247 0.78 -13.81 -8.09
C ARG A 247 -0.73 -13.94 -8.30
N GLN A 248 -1.31 -13.07 -9.12
CA GLN A 248 -2.50 -13.50 -9.85
C GLN A 248 -2.12 -14.81 -10.52
N ALA A 249 -2.91 -15.87 -10.30
CA ALA A 249 -2.87 -16.97 -11.23
C ALA A 249 -3.04 -16.35 -12.62
N ASP A 250 -2.12 -16.64 -13.55
CA ASP A 250 -2.33 -16.24 -14.94
C ASP A 250 -3.79 -16.54 -15.28
N PRO A 251 -4.54 -15.58 -15.85
CA PRO A 251 -5.89 -15.90 -16.28
C PRO A 251 -5.74 -17.14 -17.14
N THR A 252 -6.36 -18.24 -16.70
CA THR A 252 -6.36 -19.51 -17.45
C THR A 252 -6.64 -19.11 -18.89
N PRO A 253 -5.75 -19.39 -19.86
CA PRO A 253 -5.90 -18.88 -21.21
C PRO A 253 -7.34 -19.15 -21.63
N THR A 254 -8.10 -18.09 -21.86
CA THR A 254 -9.49 -18.23 -22.28
C THR A 254 -9.45 -19.16 -23.46
N ALA A 255 -10.10 -20.32 -23.36
CA ALA A 255 -10.10 -21.30 -24.44
C ALA A 255 -10.42 -20.53 -25.73
N PRO A 256 -9.64 -20.73 -26.81
CA PRO A 256 -9.79 -19.92 -28.00
C PRO A 256 -11.26 -19.88 -28.42
N PHE A 257 -11.78 -18.68 -28.69
CA PHE A 257 -13.15 -18.48 -29.17
C PHE A 257 -13.47 -19.31 -30.42
N HIS A 258 -12.44 -19.84 -31.08
CA HIS A 258 -12.57 -20.84 -32.11
C HIS A 258 -12.45 -22.26 -31.52
N LYS A 259 -13.58 -22.96 -31.44
CA LYS A 259 -13.53 -24.41 -31.69
C LYS A 259 -12.93 -24.60 -33.10
N PRO A 260 -11.90 -25.44 -33.29
CA PRO A 260 -11.60 -25.90 -34.63
C PRO A 260 -12.87 -26.59 -35.13
N GLU A 261 -13.47 -26.05 -36.19
CA GLU A 261 -14.48 -26.81 -36.91
C GLU A 261 -13.84 -28.13 -37.32
N ASN A 262 -14.57 -29.23 -37.13
CA ASN A 262 -14.13 -30.52 -37.64
C ASN A 262 -13.76 -30.33 -39.12
N PRO A 263 -12.59 -30.80 -39.57
CA PRO A 263 -12.18 -30.63 -40.96
C PRO A 263 -13.32 -31.12 -41.85
N THR A 264 -13.76 -30.26 -42.77
CA THR A 264 -14.80 -30.58 -43.75
C THR A 264 -14.33 -31.79 -44.52
N LEU A 265 -14.88 -32.96 -44.21
CA LEU A 265 -14.60 -34.16 -44.98
C LEU A 265 -15.06 -33.91 -46.42
N PRO A 266 -14.27 -34.25 -47.44
CA PRO A 266 -14.69 -34.12 -48.82
C PRO A 266 -16.00 -34.89 -49.01
N ILE A 267 -17.05 -34.21 -49.46
CA ILE A 267 -18.32 -34.83 -49.82
C ILE A 267 -18.02 -35.84 -50.93
N ARG A 268 -18.42 -37.10 -50.77
CA ARG A 268 -18.25 -38.10 -51.82
C ARG A 268 -19.11 -37.69 -53.01
N ARG A 269 -18.63 -37.94 -54.23
CA ARG A 269 -19.34 -37.56 -55.47
C ARG A 269 -20.80 -38.04 -55.52
N ASP A 270 -21.10 -39.17 -54.87
CA ASP A 270 -22.43 -39.77 -54.83
C ASP A 270 -23.40 -39.04 -53.89
N ASP A 271 -22.87 -38.24 -52.95
CA ASP A 271 -23.63 -37.43 -51.99
C ASP A 271 -23.84 -35.99 -52.49
N LEU A 272 -23.40 -35.67 -53.71
CA LEU A 272 -23.67 -34.37 -54.32
C LEU A 272 -25.16 -34.24 -54.67
N PRO A 273 -25.78 -33.08 -54.40
CA PRO A 273 -27.13 -32.82 -54.85
C PRO A 273 -27.20 -32.96 -56.37
N LYS A 274 -28.15 -33.76 -56.86
CA LYS A 274 -28.39 -33.88 -58.30
C LYS A 274 -28.91 -32.54 -58.84
N PRO A 275 -28.46 -32.10 -60.03
CA PRO A 275 -28.96 -30.87 -60.61
C PRO A 275 -30.48 -30.95 -60.77
N SER A 276 -31.18 -29.96 -60.24
CA SER A 276 -32.60 -29.72 -60.52
C SER A 276 -32.72 -29.11 -61.92
N ASP A 277 -33.75 -29.51 -62.68
CA ASP A 277 -34.06 -28.97 -64.00
C ASP A 277 -34.44 -27.47 -63.98
N ASP A 278 -34.50 -26.84 -62.79
CA ASP A 278 -34.84 -25.43 -62.59
C ASP A 278 -33.65 -24.45 -62.73
N THR A 279 -32.48 -24.90 -63.22
CA THR A 279 -31.35 -23.98 -63.44
C THR A 279 -31.61 -23.06 -64.64
N ILE A 280 -31.97 -21.80 -64.36
CA ILE A 280 -32.03 -20.72 -65.35
C ILE A 280 -30.60 -20.36 -65.78
N PRO A 281 -30.23 -20.45 -67.06
CA PRO A 281 -28.90 -20.05 -67.52
C PRO A 281 -28.69 -18.55 -67.34
N PHE A 282 -27.52 -18.16 -66.84
CA PHE A 282 -27.11 -16.75 -66.80
C PHE A 282 -27.01 -16.19 -68.24
N PRO A 283 -27.56 -14.99 -68.52
CA PRO A 283 -27.43 -14.39 -69.83
C PRO A 283 -25.96 -14.04 -70.10
N ALA A 284 -25.48 -14.42 -71.28
CA ALA A 284 -24.15 -14.07 -71.75
C ALA A 284 -24.08 -12.54 -71.98
N ILE A 285 -23.11 -11.89 -71.35
CA ILE A 285 -22.79 -10.48 -71.61
C ILE A 285 -21.88 -10.47 -72.85
N GLU A 286 -22.41 -10.03 -73.98
CA GLU A 286 -21.59 -9.70 -75.16
C GLU A 286 -20.78 -8.41 -74.88
N ARG A 287 -19.51 -8.42 -75.30
CA ARG A 287 -18.49 -7.39 -75.01
C ARG A 287 -18.66 -6.12 -75.84
#